data_AF-A0A702B6P3-F1
#
_entry.id   AF-A0A702B6P3-F1
#
_cell.length_a   1.000
_cell.length_b   1.000
_cell.length_c   1.000
_cell.angle_alpha   90.00
_cell.angle_beta   90.00
_cell.angle_gamma   90.00
#
_symmetry.space_group_name_H-M   'P 1'
#
loop_
_entity.id
_entity.type
_entity.pdbx_description
1 polymer ?
#
loop_
_entity_poly.entity_id
_entity_poly.type
_entity_poly.pdbx_seq_one_letter_code
_entity_poly.pdbx_strand_id
1 'polypeptide(L)'
;MNKKNTYALLTLTALSFPVHSVVKKGDALVYGKSDGEISIFQIQGHPSQAKFKIITNVDMHVCNVEGIADTLSDSKTFTQRQWQDTNQCKITLKWSNKQIQVTATDECNSYCGLNADSSMNGIYR
;
A
#
# COMPACT_ATOMS: atom_id res chain seq x y z
N MET A 1 42.67 5.21 -50.96
CA MET A 1 41.96 3.91 -50.92
C MET A 1 41.44 3.67 -49.51
N ASN A 2 40.12 3.45 -49.41
CA ASN A 2 39.32 3.28 -48.19
C ASN A 2 39.69 2.01 -47.40
N LYS A 3 39.72 2.10 -46.06
CA LYS A 3 39.31 0.99 -45.19
C LYS A 3 38.45 1.52 -44.03
N LYS A 4 37.17 1.17 -44.07
CA LYS A 4 36.18 1.41 -43.02
C LYS A 4 36.31 0.27 -42.01
N ASN A 5 36.60 0.58 -40.74
CA ASN A 5 36.44 -0.36 -39.63
C ASN A 5 35.05 -0.12 -39.01
N THR A 6 34.17 -1.09 -39.23
CA THR A 6 32.82 -1.15 -38.65
C THR A 6 32.91 -1.78 -37.26
N TYR A 7 32.59 -1.02 -36.21
CA TYR A 7 32.34 -1.56 -34.88
C TYR A 7 30.83 -1.73 -34.71
N ALA A 8 30.38 -2.97 -34.57
CA ALA A 8 29.00 -3.27 -34.22
C ALA A 8 28.78 -2.93 -32.73
N LEU A 9 28.01 -1.88 -32.46
CA LEU A 9 27.49 -1.60 -31.12
C LEU A 9 26.33 -2.54 -30.83
N LEU A 10 26.56 -3.51 -29.94
CA LEU A 10 25.51 -4.26 -29.26
C LEU A 10 24.76 -3.30 -28.32
N THR A 11 23.57 -2.88 -28.72
CA THR A 11 22.65 -2.14 -27.86
C THR A 11 22.04 -3.09 -26.83
N LEU A 12 22.55 -3.04 -25.60
CA LEU A 12 21.89 -3.63 -24.44
C LEU A 12 20.57 -2.87 -24.18
N THR A 13 19.44 -3.44 -24.58
CA THR A 13 18.13 -2.97 -24.12
C THR A 13 17.95 -3.39 -22.67
N ALA A 14 18.32 -2.50 -21.74
CA ALA A 14 17.93 -2.64 -20.35
C ALA A 14 16.40 -2.53 -20.27
N LEU A 15 15.73 -3.63 -19.96
CA LEU A 15 14.32 -3.65 -19.57
C LEU A 15 14.19 -2.81 -18.30
N SER A 16 13.82 -1.55 -18.46
CA SER A 16 13.43 -0.67 -17.38
C SER A 16 12.12 -1.18 -16.81
N PHE A 17 12.20 -2.02 -15.77
CA PHE A 17 11.03 -2.34 -14.96
C PHE A 17 10.47 -1.04 -14.38
N PRO A 18 9.15 -0.81 -14.45
CA PRO A 18 8.53 0.34 -13.80
C PRO A 18 8.80 0.23 -12.30
N VAL A 19 9.62 1.15 -11.80
CA VAL A 19 9.80 1.39 -10.37
C VAL A 19 8.48 1.97 -9.89
N HIS A 20 7.59 1.11 -9.38
CA HIS A 20 6.35 1.52 -8.72
C HIS A 20 6.78 2.35 -7.51
N SER A 21 6.71 3.66 -7.70
CA SER A 21 7.22 4.65 -6.76
C SER A 21 6.06 5.11 -5.90
N VAL A 22 6.27 5.16 -4.58
CA VAL A 22 5.34 5.77 -3.63
C VAL A 22 5.05 7.20 -4.09
N VAL A 23 3.78 7.49 -4.38
CA VAL A 23 3.36 8.85 -4.75
C VAL A 23 2.98 9.60 -3.48
N LYS A 24 3.65 10.73 -3.22
CA LYS A 24 3.16 11.68 -2.20
C LYS A 24 2.02 12.49 -2.82
N LYS A 25 0.81 12.32 -2.28
CA LYS A 25 -0.36 13.12 -2.67
C LYS A 25 -0.73 14.02 -1.50
N GLY A 26 -0.27 15.27 -1.55
CA GLY A 26 -0.31 16.16 -0.37
C GLY A 26 0.54 15.59 0.77
N ASP A 27 -0.01 15.55 1.98
CA ASP A 27 0.65 15.01 3.18
C ASP A 27 0.54 13.48 3.33
N ALA A 28 -0.04 12.79 2.34
CA ALA A 28 -0.26 11.36 2.37
C ALA A 28 0.86 10.57 1.68
N LEU A 29 1.24 9.44 2.26
CA LEU A 29 1.94 8.36 1.57
C LEU A 29 0.90 7.42 0.95
N VAL A 30 0.96 7.25 -0.36
CA VAL A 30 -0.01 6.44 -1.11
C VAL A 30 0.66 5.19 -1.68
N TYR A 31 0.05 4.03 -1.44
CA TYR A 31 0.48 2.73 -1.95
C TYR A 31 -0.68 2.04 -2.67
N GLY A 32 -0.40 1.34 -3.76
CA GLY A 32 -1.42 0.72 -4.61
C GLY A 32 -1.26 -0.79 -4.75
N LYS A 33 -2.37 -1.44 -5.07
CA LYS A 33 -2.44 -2.78 -5.67
C LYS A 33 -3.42 -2.74 -6.85
N SER A 34 -3.61 -3.86 -7.54
CA SER A 34 -4.43 -3.94 -8.77
C SER A 34 -5.86 -3.42 -8.62
N ASP A 35 -6.43 -3.58 -7.43
CA ASP A 35 -7.83 -3.38 -7.11
C ASP A 35 -8.00 -2.44 -5.91
N GLY A 36 -6.97 -1.69 -5.51
CA GLY A 36 -7.11 -0.80 -4.36
C GLY A 36 -5.90 0.08 -4.05
N GLU A 37 -6.14 1.05 -3.18
CA GLU A 37 -5.18 2.04 -2.71
C GLU A 37 -5.27 2.17 -1.19
N ILE A 38 -4.13 2.37 -0.53
CA ILE A 38 -4.04 2.80 0.86
C ILE A 38 -3.29 4.13 0.94
N SER A 39 -3.90 5.09 1.64
CA SER A 39 -3.30 6.37 1.99
C SER A 39 -2.98 6.40 3.49
N ILE A 40 -1.75 6.80 3.83
CA ILE A 40 -1.29 6.97 5.22
C ILE A 40 -0.97 8.44 5.48
N PHE A 41 -1.52 8.99 6.56
CA PHE A 41 -1.29 10.34 7.03
C PHE A 41 -0.68 10.30 8.42
N GLN A 42 0.45 10.97 8.61
CA GLN A 42 1.03 11.14 9.94
C GLN A 42 0.20 12.15 10.75
N ILE A 43 -0.02 11.85 12.03
CA ILE A 43 -0.74 12.75 12.94
C ILE A 43 0.30 13.58 13.70
N GLN A 44 0.28 14.90 13.48
CA GLN A 44 1.20 15.81 14.17
C GLN A 44 1.00 15.73 15.68
N GLY A 45 2.09 15.66 16.45
CA GLY A 45 2.06 15.49 17.90
C GLY A 45 1.78 14.04 18.39
N HIS A 46 1.43 13.12 17.49
CA HIS A 46 1.10 11.73 17.83
C HIS A 46 1.89 10.74 16.95
N PRO A 47 3.22 10.61 17.13
CA PRO A 47 4.06 9.74 16.29
C PRO A 47 3.70 8.24 16.39
N SER A 48 3.10 7.83 17.50
CA SER A 48 2.56 6.49 17.72
C SER A 48 1.24 6.24 16.97
N GLN A 49 0.70 7.23 16.26
CA GLN A 49 -0.57 7.13 15.55
C GLN A 49 -0.43 7.53 14.09
N ALA A 50 -1.24 6.92 13.23
CA ALA A 50 -1.33 7.28 11.83
C ALA A 50 -2.78 7.13 11.38
N LYS A 51 -3.29 8.14 10.68
CA LYS A 51 -4.57 7.99 9.99
C LYS A 51 -4.33 7.18 8.72
N PHE A 52 -5.20 6.23 8.44
CA PHE A 52 -5.19 5.48 7.19
C PHE A 52 -6.54 5.61 6.49
N LYS A 53 -6.52 5.40 5.18
CA LYS A 53 -7.71 5.22 4.34
C LYS A 53 -7.42 4.14 3.32
N ILE A 54 -8.20 3.07 3.29
CA ILE A 54 -8.14 1.99 2.31
C ILE A 54 -9.38 2.11 1.42
N ILE A 55 -9.17 2.12 0.11
CA ILE A 55 -10.24 2.01 -0.88
C ILE A 55 -9.89 0.84 -1.80
N THR A 56 -10.79 -0.13 -1.93
CA THR A 56 -10.68 -1.20 -2.92
C THR A 56 -11.92 -1.23 -3.80
N ASN A 57 -11.77 -1.77 -5.01
CA ASN A 57 -12.85 -1.97 -5.97
C ASN A 57 -12.67 -3.33 -6.65
N VAL A 58 -13.56 -4.26 -6.33
CA VAL A 58 -13.62 -5.61 -6.92
C VAL A 58 -14.98 -5.75 -7.59
N ASP A 59 -15.01 -6.03 -8.90
CA ASP A 59 -16.24 -6.28 -9.66
C ASP A 59 -17.34 -5.19 -9.46
N MET A 60 -16.94 -3.92 -9.44
CA MET A 60 -17.82 -2.76 -9.19
C MET A 60 -18.33 -2.63 -7.75
N HIS A 61 -17.82 -3.44 -6.82
CA HIS A 61 -18.06 -3.34 -5.38
C HIS A 61 -16.91 -2.61 -4.70
N VAL A 62 -17.22 -1.46 -4.10
CA VAL A 62 -16.24 -0.63 -3.42
C VAL A 62 -16.21 -0.95 -1.93
N CYS A 63 -15.03 -1.25 -1.40
CA CYS A 63 -14.80 -1.20 0.04
C CYS A 63 -14.08 0.09 0.41
N ASN A 64 -14.50 0.73 1.50
CA ASN A 64 -13.86 1.94 2.01
C ASN A 64 -13.78 1.89 3.53
N VAL A 65 -12.57 1.96 4.07
CA VAL A 65 -12.32 2.00 5.51
C VAL A 65 -11.31 3.08 5.82
N GLU A 66 -11.60 3.89 6.83
CA GLU A 66 -10.66 4.85 7.40
C GLU A 66 -10.64 4.76 8.93
N GLY A 67 -9.49 5.09 9.51
CA GLY A 67 -9.31 5.02 10.95
C GLY A 67 -7.97 5.60 11.39
N ILE A 68 -7.75 5.61 12.70
CA ILE A 68 -6.47 5.96 13.33
C ILE A 68 -5.88 4.69 13.90
N ALA A 69 -4.74 4.26 13.37
CA ALA A 69 -4.06 3.06 13.82
C ALA A 69 -2.95 3.41 14.81
N ASP A 70 -2.94 2.72 15.95
CA ASP A 70 -1.92 2.83 16.99
C ASP A 70 -0.75 1.88 16.71
N THR A 71 0.46 2.31 17.02
CA THR A 71 1.67 1.48 16.93
C THR A 71 1.59 0.31 17.91
N LEU A 72 1.67 -0.91 17.38
CA LEU A 72 1.84 -2.14 18.16
C LEU A 72 3.30 -2.50 18.33
N SER A 73 4.11 -2.32 17.28
CA SER A 73 5.54 -2.55 17.33
C SER A 73 6.26 -1.67 16.34
N ASP A 74 7.47 -1.27 16.68
CA ASP A 74 8.34 -0.48 15.81
C ASP A 74 9.74 -1.06 15.80
N SER A 75 10.32 -1.16 14.62
CA SER A 75 11.62 -1.76 14.39
C SER A 75 12.35 -1.04 13.26
N LYS A 76 13.64 -1.34 13.10
CA LYS A 76 14.43 -0.76 12.01
C LYS A 76 13.94 -1.15 10.60
N THR A 77 13.17 -2.23 10.47
CA THR A 77 12.77 -2.80 9.18
C THR A 77 11.29 -2.64 8.87
N PHE A 78 10.45 -2.50 9.91
CA PHE A 78 9.02 -2.25 9.76
C PHE A 78 8.42 -1.61 11.00
N THR A 79 7.32 -0.90 10.80
CA THR A 79 6.39 -0.48 11.85
C THR A 79 5.09 -1.26 11.69
N GLN A 80 4.58 -1.84 12.77
CA GLN A 80 3.28 -2.48 12.82
C GLN A 80 2.31 -1.59 13.57
N ARG A 81 1.17 -1.29 12.94
CA ARG A 81 0.08 -0.51 13.53
C ARG A 81 -1.22 -1.28 13.45
N GLN A 82 -2.14 -1.01 14.36
CA GLN A 82 -3.45 -1.63 14.37
C GLN A 82 -4.54 -0.61 14.64
N TRP A 83 -5.64 -0.78 13.93
CA TRP A 83 -6.90 -0.13 14.22
C TRP A 83 -7.95 -1.21 14.46
N GLN A 84 -8.89 -0.92 15.35
CA GLN A 84 -10.04 -1.76 15.60
C GLN A 84 -11.29 -0.88 15.74
N ASP A 85 -12.36 -1.24 15.04
CA ASP A 85 -13.65 -0.57 15.13
C ASP A 85 -14.50 -1.14 16.28
N THR A 86 -15.68 -0.55 16.49
CA THR A 86 -16.64 -1.00 17.51
C THR A 86 -17.28 -2.36 17.19
N ASN A 87 -17.28 -2.78 15.92
CA ASN A 87 -17.82 -4.06 15.45
C ASN A 87 -16.75 -5.17 15.36
N GLN A 88 -15.60 -4.97 16.01
CA GLN A 88 -14.49 -5.92 16.06
C GLN A 88 -13.74 -6.13 14.74
N CYS A 89 -14.03 -5.34 13.69
CA CYS A 89 -13.17 -5.25 12.52
C CYS A 89 -11.80 -4.73 12.96
N LYS A 90 -10.78 -5.54 12.75
CA LYS A 90 -9.41 -5.24 13.12
C LYS A 90 -8.53 -5.23 11.88
N ILE A 91 -7.85 -4.12 11.66
CA ILE A 91 -6.91 -3.93 10.56
C ILE A 91 -5.52 -3.77 11.13
N THR A 92 -4.60 -4.63 10.72
CA THR A 92 -3.18 -4.56 11.00
C THR A 92 -2.44 -4.07 9.76
N LEU A 93 -1.66 -3.01 9.93
CA LEU A 93 -0.79 -2.42 8.92
C LEU A 93 0.65 -2.75 9.28
N LYS A 94 1.31 -3.60 8.49
CA LYS A 94 2.76 -3.82 8.60
C LYS A 94 3.45 -3.05 7.49
N TRP A 95 3.98 -1.89 7.87
CA TRP A 95 4.55 -0.89 6.97
C TRP A 95 6.07 -0.99 6.93
N SER A 96 6.64 -1.08 5.72
CA SER A 96 8.06 -0.85 5.44
C SER A 96 8.24 0.31 4.44
N ASN A 97 9.48 0.74 4.20
CA ASN A 97 9.77 1.84 3.29
C ASN A 97 9.20 1.71 1.85
N LYS A 98 8.88 0.49 1.40
CA LYS A 98 8.44 0.21 0.02
C LYS A 98 7.03 -0.35 -0.10
N GLN A 99 6.42 -0.79 1.00
CA GLN A 99 5.13 -1.47 0.93
C GLN A 99 4.40 -1.46 2.26
N ILE A 100 3.09 -1.67 2.20
CA ILE A 100 2.25 -1.92 3.35
C ILE A 100 1.57 -3.27 3.15
N GLN A 101 1.81 -4.20 4.07
CA GLN A 101 0.99 -5.41 4.18
C GLN A 101 -0.21 -5.10 5.08
N VAL A 102 -1.40 -5.26 4.53
CA VAL A 102 -2.68 -5.09 5.22
C VAL A 102 -3.24 -6.47 5.55
N THR A 103 -3.62 -6.65 6.81
CA THR A 103 -4.36 -7.82 7.29
C THR A 103 -5.61 -7.33 8.02
N ALA A 104 -6.78 -7.65 7.49
CA ALA A 104 -8.10 -7.37 8.05
C ALA A 104 -8.73 -8.68 8.55
N THR A 105 -9.46 -8.62 9.66
CA THR A 105 -10.27 -9.74 10.14
C THR A 105 -11.59 -9.85 9.38
N ASP A 106 -12.27 -11.00 9.48
CA ASP A 106 -13.52 -11.26 8.75
C ASP A 106 -14.65 -10.28 9.12
N GLU A 107 -14.62 -9.72 10.34
CA GLU A 107 -15.58 -8.70 10.78
C GLU A 107 -15.52 -7.43 9.91
N CYS A 108 -14.38 -7.20 9.23
CA CYS A 108 -14.22 -6.09 8.30
C CYS A 108 -15.02 -6.26 7.00
N ASN A 109 -15.57 -7.44 6.73
CA ASN A 109 -16.44 -7.66 5.56
C ASN A 109 -17.72 -6.81 5.62
N SER A 110 -18.12 -6.35 6.81
CA SER A 110 -19.21 -5.39 7.01
C SER A 110 -18.97 -4.05 6.28
N TYR A 111 -17.72 -3.66 6.03
CA TYR A 111 -17.35 -2.45 5.28
C TYR A 111 -17.32 -2.64 3.77
N CYS A 112 -17.15 -3.88 3.32
CA CYS A 112 -16.91 -4.19 1.91
C CYS A 112 -18.13 -4.79 1.21
N GLY A 113 -19.11 -5.27 1.99
CA GLY A 113 -20.15 -6.16 1.47
C GLY A 113 -19.58 -7.53 1.08
N LEU A 114 -20.46 -8.51 0.90
CA LEU A 114 -20.06 -9.91 0.65
C LEU A 114 -19.24 -10.11 -0.63
N ASN A 115 -19.32 -9.16 -1.58
CA ASN A 115 -18.68 -9.28 -2.90
C ASN A 115 -17.32 -8.57 -2.99
N ALA A 116 -16.90 -7.87 -1.93
CA ALA A 116 -15.55 -7.33 -1.81
C ALA A 116 -14.91 -7.78 -0.49
N ASP A 117 -15.32 -8.96 0.00
CA ASP A 117 -14.77 -9.59 1.19
C ASP A 117 -13.25 -9.71 1.05
N SER A 118 -12.54 -9.52 2.14
CA SER A 118 -11.06 -9.59 2.14
C SER A 118 -10.34 -8.69 1.12
N SER A 119 -11.04 -7.82 0.36
CA SER A 119 -10.43 -7.02 -0.71
C SER A 119 -9.40 -6.04 -0.17
N MET A 120 -9.50 -5.67 1.10
CA MET A 120 -8.49 -4.85 1.79
C MET A 120 -7.18 -5.60 2.03
N ASN A 121 -7.20 -6.93 2.15
CA ASN A 121 -6.02 -7.73 2.43
C ASN A 121 -5.02 -7.68 1.27
N GLY A 122 -3.74 -7.77 1.63
CA GLY A 122 -2.66 -7.93 0.66
C GLY A 122 -1.53 -6.92 0.84
N ILE A 123 -0.66 -6.87 -0.16
CA ILE A 123 0.52 -6.00 -0.19
C ILE A 123 0.26 -4.85 -1.15
N TYR A 124 0.33 -3.63 -0.63
CA TYR A 124 0.25 -2.38 -1.38
C TYR A 124 1.68 -1.85 -1.59
N ARG A 125 2.02 -1.43 -2.81
CA ARG A 125 3.36 -0.96 -3.20
C ARG A 125 3.33 0.44 -3.80
#